data_AF-A0A3A8ZJJ4-F1
#
_entry.id   AF-A0A3A8ZJJ4-F1
#
_cell.length_a   1.000
_cell.length_b   1.000
_cell.length_c   1.000
_cell.angle_alpha   90.00
_cell.angle_beta   90.00
_cell.angle_gamma   90.00
#
_symmetry.space_group_name_H-M   'P 1'
#
loop_
_entity.id
_entity.type
_entity.pdbx_description
1 polymer ?
#
loop_
_entity_poly.entity_id
_entity_poly.type
_entity_poly.pdbx_seq_one_letter_code
_entity_poly.pdbx_strand_id
1 'polypeptide(L)'
;MICRLLARAQQGDDEAMLELINRFQPLLKKYAKKLRYDDAYEDCLLFFIELVKTMDLKKLNTMRDQSIAAYIKVSVAHFYSKKTRGIYEKEREIAFSDLTEEQRYYVETKTAKQDEQNIFTELGVDKFLNPNEKSILYLVYARGYTIAEIARKYHKSRQTVNQLKMRTLKKLRKIEKGENEGGIKDE
;
A
#
# COMPACT_ATOMS: atom_id res chain seq x y z
N MET A 1 -12.44 18.08 -39.72
CA MET A 1 -13.53 17.24 -39.19
C MET A 1 -13.16 16.68 -37.82
N ILE A 2 -12.07 15.92 -37.71
CA ILE A 2 -11.55 15.38 -36.43
C ILE A 2 -11.20 16.51 -35.44
N CYS A 3 -10.57 17.59 -35.90
CA CYS A 3 -10.24 18.74 -35.02
C CYS A 3 -11.49 19.33 -34.33
N ARG A 4 -12.60 19.45 -35.08
CA ARG A 4 -13.86 20.01 -34.58
C ARG A 4 -14.51 19.07 -33.56
N LEU A 5 -14.50 17.76 -33.82
CA LEU A 5 -15.00 16.76 -32.88
C LEU A 5 -14.20 16.76 -31.58
N LEU A 6 -12.87 16.88 -31.66
CA LEU A 6 -12.02 16.98 -30.47
C LEU A 6 -12.32 18.22 -29.63
N ALA A 7 -12.46 19.38 -30.26
CA ALA A 7 -12.79 20.61 -29.53
C ALA A 7 -14.14 20.49 -28.82
N ARG A 8 -15.16 19.91 -29.46
CA ARG A 8 -16.47 19.64 -28.85
C ARG A 8 -16.37 18.62 -27.71
N ALA A 9 -15.69 17.50 -27.94
CA ALA A 9 -15.50 16.45 -26.94
C ALA A 9 -14.77 16.96 -25.69
N GLN A 10 -13.79 17.87 -25.85
CA GLN A 10 -13.11 18.54 -24.74
C GLN A 10 -14.02 19.49 -23.95
N GLN A 11 -15.09 20.00 -24.56
CA GLN A 11 -16.10 20.83 -23.91
C GLN A 11 -17.20 20.01 -23.22
N GLY A 12 -17.10 18.67 -23.21
CA GLY A 12 -18.07 17.78 -22.58
C GLY A 12 -19.20 17.32 -23.51
N ASP A 13 -19.03 17.44 -24.83
CA ASP A 13 -19.98 16.91 -25.81
C ASP A 13 -19.81 15.39 -25.96
N ASP A 14 -20.73 14.63 -25.37
CA ASP A 14 -20.70 13.16 -25.36
C ASP A 14 -20.90 12.55 -26.75
N GLU A 15 -21.72 13.16 -27.62
CA GLU A 15 -21.91 12.70 -29.00
C GLU A 15 -20.62 12.82 -29.81
N ALA A 16 -19.91 13.94 -29.64
CA ALA A 16 -18.63 14.16 -30.30
C ALA A 16 -17.56 13.18 -29.81
N MET A 17 -17.54 12.87 -28.51
CA MET A 17 -16.67 11.83 -27.95
C MET A 17 -17.00 10.45 -28.53
N LEU A 18 -18.28 10.09 -28.58
CA LEU A 18 -18.74 8.81 -29.11
C LEU A 18 -18.38 8.64 -30.60
N GLU A 19 -18.51 9.71 -31.41
CA GLU A 19 -18.09 9.68 -32.82
C GLU A 19 -16.58 9.46 -32.95
N LEU A 20 -15.77 10.11 -32.11
CA LEU A 20 -14.33 9.89 -32.08
C LEU A 20 -13.96 8.46 -31.70
N ILE A 21 -14.61 7.92 -30.66
CA ILE A 21 -14.42 6.52 -30.23
C ILE A 21 -14.72 5.59 -31.40
N ASN A 22 -15.87 5.74 -32.06
CA ASN A 22 -16.25 4.90 -33.20
C ASN A 22 -15.25 4.99 -34.36
N ARG A 23 -14.74 6.19 -34.65
CA ARG A 23 -13.76 6.43 -35.71
C ARG A 23 -12.40 5.75 -35.43
N PHE A 24 -11.94 5.80 -34.18
CA PHE A 24 -10.66 5.19 -33.78
C PHE A 24 -10.81 3.76 -33.24
N GLN A 25 -12.03 3.22 -33.14
CA GLN A 25 -12.30 1.87 -32.66
C GLN A 25 -11.45 0.79 -33.33
N PRO A 26 -11.23 0.79 -34.67
CA PRO A 26 -10.36 -0.22 -35.30
C PRO A 26 -8.91 -0.19 -34.77
N LEU A 27 -8.39 0.99 -34.46
CA LEU A 27 -7.06 1.16 -33.87
C LEU A 27 -7.02 0.63 -32.44
N LEU A 28 -8.02 0.96 -31.62
CA LEU A 28 -8.13 0.49 -30.24
C LEU A 28 -8.26 -1.04 -30.18
N LYS A 29 -9.16 -1.62 -30.98
CA LYS A 29 -9.33 -3.08 -31.10
C LYS A 29 -8.06 -3.78 -31.56
N LYS A 30 -7.31 -3.18 -32.50
CA LYS A 30 -6.02 -3.73 -32.96
C LYS A 30 -5.03 -3.87 -31.81
N TYR A 31 -4.88 -2.85 -30.96
CA TYR A 31 -3.92 -2.89 -29.87
C TYR A 31 -4.42 -3.68 -28.66
N ALA A 32 -5.71 -3.64 -28.36
CA ALA A 32 -6.34 -4.52 -27.36
C ALA A 32 -6.10 -6.01 -27.69
N LYS A 33 -6.32 -6.41 -28.95
CA LYS A 33 -6.06 -7.78 -29.42
C LYS A 33 -4.58 -8.19 -29.27
N LYS A 34 -3.65 -7.24 -29.38
CA LYS A 34 -2.21 -7.51 -29.18
C LYS A 34 -1.84 -7.67 -27.69
N LEU A 35 -2.58 -7.04 -26.78
CA LEU A 35 -2.33 -7.11 -25.34
C LEU A 35 -2.81 -8.43 -24.71
N ARG A 36 -3.83 -9.08 -25.31
CA ARG A 36 -4.26 -10.45 -24.97
C ARG A 36 -4.66 -10.69 -23.49
N TYR A 37 -5.22 -9.69 -22.82
CA TYR A 37 -5.91 -9.85 -21.52
C TYR A 37 -7.35 -9.34 -21.63
N ASP A 38 -8.20 -9.75 -20.70
CA ASP A 38 -9.66 -9.61 -20.80
C ASP A 38 -10.13 -8.17 -20.97
N ASP A 39 -9.65 -7.24 -20.12
CA ASP A 39 -10.06 -5.82 -20.13
C ASP A 39 -9.24 -4.92 -21.08
N ALA A 40 -8.54 -5.52 -22.06
CA ALA A 40 -7.58 -4.77 -22.86
C ALA A 40 -8.19 -3.69 -23.74
N TYR A 41 -9.45 -3.85 -24.16
CA TYR A 41 -10.14 -2.87 -24.98
C TYR A 41 -10.59 -1.67 -24.16
N GLU A 42 -11.12 -1.93 -22.98
CA GLU A 42 -11.62 -0.99 -21.98
C GLU A 42 -10.48 -0.08 -21.51
N ASP A 43 -9.30 -0.66 -21.25
CA ASP A 43 -8.09 0.08 -20.94
C ASP A 43 -7.60 0.96 -22.10
N CYS A 44 -7.64 0.45 -23.34
CA CYS A 44 -7.34 1.26 -24.53
C CYS A 44 -8.35 2.41 -24.72
N LEU A 45 -9.63 2.16 -24.44
CA LEU A 45 -10.71 3.13 -24.55
C LEU A 45 -10.57 4.23 -23.50
N LEU A 46 -10.32 3.88 -22.24
CA LEU A 46 -10.06 4.81 -21.16
C LEU A 46 -8.88 5.73 -21.50
N PHE A 47 -7.75 5.14 -21.89
CA PHE A 47 -6.59 5.92 -22.33
C PHE A 47 -6.92 6.88 -23.46
N PHE A 48 -7.72 6.46 -24.44
CA PHE A 48 -8.13 7.31 -25.55
C PHE A 48 -8.98 8.50 -25.09
N ILE A 49 -9.96 8.27 -24.21
CA ILE A 49 -10.81 9.34 -23.64
C ILE A 49 -9.95 10.35 -22.86
N GLU A 50 -9.03 9.87 -22.04
CA GLU A 50 -8.09 10.71 -21.28
C GLU A 50 -7.18 11.51 -22.21
N LEU A 51 -6.66 10.88 -23.26
CA LEU A 51 -5.86 11.54 -24.29
C LEU A 51 -6.64 12.68 -24.96
N VAL A 52 -7.89 12.42 -25.36
CA VAL A 52 -8.76 13.44 -25.97
C VAL A 52 -8.97 14.61 -25.00
N LYS A 53 -9.22 14.35 -23.72
CA LYS A 53 -9.46 15.39 -22.71
C LYS A 53 -8.22 16.22 -22.37
N THR A 54 -7.03 15.62 -22.40
CA THR A 54 -5.78 16.25 -21.91
C THR A 54 -4.90 16.83 -23.01
N MET A 55 -5.11 16.43 -24.26
CA MET A 55 -4.30 16.86 -25.40
C MET A 55 -4.42 18.38 -25.66
N ASP A 56 -3.27 19.06 -25.69
CA ASP A 56 -3.20 20.49 -25.99
C ASP A 56 -3.30 20.73 -27.51
N LEU A 57 -4.51 21.06 -27.96
CA LEU A 57 -4.79 21.36 -29.36
C LEU A 57 -4.03 22.59 -29.87
N LYS A 58 -3.61 23.52 -29.00
CA LYS A 58 -2.88 24.74 -29.41
C LYS A 58 -1.42 24.43 -29.72
N LYS A 59 -0.80 23.51 -28.97
CA LYS A 59 0.58 23.05 -29.22
C LYS A 59 0.71 22.18 -30.47
N LEU A 60 -0.39 21.52 -30.86
CA LEU A 60 -0.49 20.85 -32.15
C LEU A 60 -0.65 21.91 -33.24
N ASN A 61 0.47 22.56 -33.55
CA ASN A 61 0.65 23.77 -34.38
C ASN A 61 0.17 23.65 -35.84
N THR A 62 -0.66 22.66 -36.14
CA THR A 62 -1.34 22.50 -37.40
C THR A 62 -2.66 21.78 -37.13
N MET A 63 -3.77 22.52 -37.15
CA MET A 63 -5.16 22.03 -37.04
C MET A 63 -5.59 21.20 -38.27
N ARG A 64 -4.73 20.30 -38.73
CA ARG A 64 -5.01 19.34 -39.79
C ARG A 64 -5.38 18.01 -39.17
N ASP A 65 -6.54 17.50 -39.56
CA ASP A 65 -7.06 16.19 -39.14
C ASP A 65 -6.00 15.08 -39.27
N GLN A 66 -5.15 15.12 -40.31
CA GLN A 66 -4.10 14.13 -40.54
C GLN A 66 -3.02 14.13 -39.45
N SER A 67 -2.58 15.32 -39.01
CA SER A 67 -1.56 15.47 -37.97
C SER A 67 -2.08 14.95 -36.63
N ILE A 68 -3.33 15.27 -36.31
CA ILE A 68 -4.00 14.80 -35.10
C ILE A 68 -4.20 13.27 -35.14
N ALA A 69 -4.69 12.73 -36.26
CA ALA A 69 -4.87 11.29 -36.40
C ALA A 69 -3.53 10.54 -36.28
N ALA A 70 -2.45 11.09 -36.83
CA ALA A 70 -1.11 10.54 -36.66
C ALA A 70 -0.65 10.60 -35.20
N TYR A 71 -0.90 11.71 -34.51
CA TYR A 71 -0.58 11.85 -33.09
C TYR A 71 -1.32 10.81 -32.24
N ILE A 72 -2.64 10.70 -32.39
CA ILE A 72 -3.46 9.67 -31.70
C ILE A 72 -2.91 8.27 -31.98
N LYS A 73 -2.60 7.96 -33.25
CA LYS A 73 -2.04 6.66 -33.64
C LYS A 73 -0.74 6.35 -32.91
N VAL A 74 0.17 7.32 -32.82
CA VAL A 74 1.45 7.19 -32.11
C VAL A 74 1.21 7.05 -30.60
N SER A 75 0.34 7.87 -30.01
CA SER A 75 0.02 7.81 -28.58
C SER A 75 -0.56 6.46 -28.16
N VAL A 76 -1.51 5.91 -28.91
CA VAL A 76 -2.08 4.58 -28.64
C VAL A 76 -1.02 3.48 -28.82
N ALA A 77 -0.11 3.61 -29.79
CA ALA A 77 1.00 2.68 -29.95
C ALA A 77 1.97 2.71 -28.75
N HIS A 78 2.26 3.89 -28.20
CA HIS A 78 3.09 4.02 -27.00
C HIS A 78 2.39 3.48 -25.76
N PHE A 79 1.08 3.73 -25.60
CA PHE A 79 0.28 3.13 -24.54
C PHE A 79 0.40 1.61 -24.58
N TYR A 80 0.22 1.00 -25.76
CA TYR A 80 0.42 -0.42 -25.98
C TYR A 80 1.82 -0.87 -25.51
N SER A 81 2.90 -0.25 -26.01
CA SER A 81 4.27 -0.64 -25.64
C SER A 81 4.53 -0.55 -24.14
N LYS A 82 4.00 0.49 -23.48
CA LYS A 82 4.09 0.66 -22.02
C LYS A 82 3.35 -0.46 -21.29
N LYS A 83 2.12 -0.77 -21.71
CA LYS A 83 1.29 -1.80 -21.07
C LYS A 83 1.88 -3.21 -21.27
N THR A 84 2.37 -3.51 -22.46
CA THR A 84 3.07 -4.77 -22.78
C THR A 84 4.27 -5.01 -21.89
N ARG A 85 5.08 -3.98 -21.59
CA ARG A 85 6.19 -4.10 -20.64
C ARG A 85 5.72 -4.55 -19.26
N GLY A 86 4.67 -3.94 -18.72
CA GLY A 86 4.11 -4.31 -17.42
C GLY A 86 3.51 -5.72 -17.41
N ILE A 87 2.94 -6.19 -18.53
CA ILE A 87 2.46 -7.57 -18.66
C ILE A 87 3.64 -8.55 -18.60
N TYR A 88 4.73 -8.30 -19.34
CA TYR A 88 5.91 -9.16 -19.30
C TYR A 88 6.61 -9.19 -17.94
N GLU A 89 6.58 -8.07 -17.20
CA GLU A 89 7.09 -8.03 -15.83
C GLU A 89 6.24 -8.93 -14.91
N LYS A 90 4.91 -8.90 -15.06
CA LYS A 90 3.96 -9.74 -14.30
C LYS A 90 3.92 -11.21 -14.72
N GLU A 91 4.17 -11.55 -15.98
CA GLU A 91 4.26 -12.95 -16.43
C GLU A 91 5.41 -13.72 -15.73
N ARG A 92 6.34 -13.01 -15.09
CA ARG A 92 7.40 -13.61 -14.26
C ARG A 92 6.94 -13.87 -12.82
N GLU A 93 5.75 -13.42 -12.45
CA GLU A 93 5.15 -13.66 -11.16
C GLU A 93 4.36 -14.97 -11.20
N ILE A 94 4.40 -15.72 -10.10
CA ILE A 94 3.60 -16.93 -9.92
C ILE A 94 2.58 -16.60 -8.83
N ALA A 95 1.29 -16.79 -9.13
CA ALA A 95 0.26 -16.57 -8.13
C ALA A 95 0.47 -17.56 -6.98
N PHE A 96 0.27 -17.09 -5.75
CA PHE A 96 0.45 -17.94 -4.57
C PHE A 96 -0.49 -19.16 -4.56
N SER A 97 -1.67 -19.02 -5.16
CA SER A 97 -2.64 -20.11 -5.37
C SER A 97 -2.12 -21.23 -6.24
N ASP A 98 -1.22 -20.92 -7.17
CA ASP A 98 -0.72 -21.84 -8.19
C ASP A 98 0.50 -22.63 -7.69
N LEU A 99 1.03 -22.26 -6.53
CA LEU A 99 2.11 -22.98 -5.86
C LEU A 99 1.62 -24.34 -5.34
N THR A 100 2.48 -25.37 -5.43
CA THR A 100 2.22 -26.66 -4.79
C THR A 100 2.21 -26.52 -3.27
N GLU A 101 1.68 -27.52 -2.57
CA GLU A 101 1.64 -27.51 -1.12
C GLU A 101 3.03 -27.37 -0.49
N GLU A 102 4.03 -28.06 -1.06
CA GLU A 102 5.42 -27.99 -0.59
C GLU A 102 6.03 -26.59 -0.83
N GLN A 103 5.74 -25.98 -1.97
CA GLN A 103 6.20 -24.63 -2.30
C GLN A 103 5.57 -23.58 -1.39
N ARG A 104 4.27 -23.68 -1.14
CA ARG A 104 3.57 -22.79 -0.19
C ARG A 104 4.14 -22.93 1.20
N TYR A 105 4.28 -24.16 1.70
CA TYR A 105 4.86 -24.42 3.02
C TYR A 105 6.26 -23.80 3.17
N TYR A 106 7.10 -23.90 2.13
CA TYR A 106 8.43 -23.29 2.14
C TYR A 106 8.37 -21.75 2.21
N VAL A 107 7.49 -21.12 1.42
CA VAL A 107 7.28 -19.66 1.45
C VAL A 107 6.75 -19.22 2.81
N GLU A 108 5.73 -19.89 3.34
CA GLU A 108 5.12 -19.61 4.65
C GLU A 108 6.15 -19.73 5.76
N THR A 109 6.94 -20.82 5.79
CA THR A 109 7.98 -21.01 6.81
C THR A 109 9.06 -19.92 6.74
N LYS A 110 9.48 -19.52 5.54
CA LYS A 110 10.48 -18.45 5.36
C LYS A 110 9.96 -17.07 5.69
N THR A 111 8.68 -16.82 5.45
CA THR A 111 8.04 -15.53 5.67
C THR A 111 7.41 -15.43 7.06
N ALA A 112 7.30 -16.55 7.78
CA ALA A 112 6.80 -16.61 9.14
C ALA A 112 7.57 -15.62 10.01
N LYS A 113 6.79 -14.75 10.66
CA LYS A 113 7.25 -13.87 11.71
C LYS A 113 6.51 -14.26 12.98
N GLN A 114 7.22 -14.20 14.10
CA GLN A 114 6.53 -14.13 15.37
C GLN A 114 5.97 -12.71 15.49
N ASP A 115 4.68 -12.59 15.73
CA ASP A 115 4.12 -11.32 16.15
C ASP A 115 4.81 -10.93 17.46
N GLU A 116 5.63 -9.87 17.41
CA GLU A 116 6.10 -9.21 18.62
C GLU A 116 4.93 -8.41 19.22
N GLN A 117 3.91 -9.12 19.70
CA GLN A 117 2.87 -8.50 20.49
C GLN A 117 3.51 -7.97 21.76
N ASN A 118 3.65 -6.64 21.83
CA ASN A 118 4.03 -5.98 23.05
C ASN A 118 2.88 -6.17 24.05
N ILE A 119 3.10 -7.06 25.02
CA ILE A 119 2.14 -7.41 26.07
C ILE A 119 1.59 -6.17 26.80
N PHE A 120 2.37 -5.08 26.88
CA PHE A 120 1.93 -3.84 27.51
C PHE A 120 0.93 -3.06 26.65
N THR A 121 1.06 -3.14 25.32
CA THR A 121 0.12 -2.52 24.37
C THR A 121 -1.20 -3.27 24.38
N GLU A 122 -1.17 -4.60 24.36
CA GLU A 122 -2.37 -5.44 24.41
C GLU A 122 -3.17 -5.23 25.71
N LEU A 123 -2.46 -5.12 26.84
CA LEU A 123 -3.06 -4.83 28.14
C LEU A 123 -3.48 -3.37 28.31
N GLY A 124 -3.22 -2.49 27.33
CA GLY A 124 -3.55 -1.06 27.42
C GLY A 124 -2.75 -0.28 28.48
N VAL A 125 -1.67 -0.85 29.01
CA VAL A 125 -0.87 -0.27 30.10
C VAL A 125 0.41 0.43 29.62
N ASP A 126 0.71 0.35 28.33
CA ASP A 126 1.97 0.83 27.75
C ASP A 126 2.26 2.31 28.06
N LYS A 127 1.22 3.17 28.04
CA LYS A 127 1.34 4.61 28.31
C LYS A 127 1.62 4.95 29.77
N PHE A 128 1.35 4.02 30.70
CA PHE A 128 1.44 4.28 32.13
C PHE A 128 2.72 3.74 32.76
N LEU A 129 3.53 2.99 32.02
CA LEU A 129 4.75 2.36 32.53
C LEU A 129 5.98 3.00 31.90
N ASN A 130 7.00 3.28 32.71
CA ASN A 130 8.30 3.71 32.18
C ASN A 130 9.11 2.49 31.64
N PRO A 131 10.18 2.72 30.86
CA PRO A 131 10.96 1.62 30.28
C PRO A 131 11.55 0.64 31.30
N ASN A 132 11.96 1.12 32.48
CA ASN A 132 12.51 0.27 33.54
C ASN A 132 11.43 -0.61 34.20
N GLU A 133 10.23 -0.06 34.38
CA GLU A 133 9.03 -0.74 34.87
C GLU A 133 8.59 -1.84 33.90
N LYS A 134 8.48 -1.50 32.61
CA LYS A 134 8.19 -2.46 31.52
C LYS A 134 9.22 -3.58 31.50
N SER A 135 10.50 -3.23 31.54
CA SER A 135 11.59 -4.19 31.46
C SER A 135 11.57 -5.21 32.60
N ILE A 136 11.34 -4.78 33.84
CA ILE A 136 11.25 -5.69 34.98
C ILE A 136 10.03 -6.61 34.88
N LEU A 137 8.86 -6.08 34.51
CA LEU A 137 7.66 -6.91 34.35
C LEU A 137 7.85 -7.94 33.23
N TYR A 138 8.40 -7.53 32.09
CA TYR A 138 8.67 -8.43 30.98
C TYR A 138 9.64 -9.54 31.38
N LEU A 139 10.73 -9.21 32.07
CA LEU A 139 11.71 -10.20 32.50
C LEU A 139 11.14 -11.19 33.52
N VAL A 140 10.31 -10.72 34.46
CA VAL A 140 9.71 -11.59 35.48
C VAL A 140 8.60 -12.47 34.89
N TYR A 141 7.66 -11.88 34.17
CA TYR A 141 6.41 -12.56 33.79
C TYR A 141 6.45 -13.16 32.38
N ALA A 142 7.11 -12.53 31.41
CA ALA A 142 7.21 -13.07 30.05
C ALA A 142 8.44 -13.96 29.86
N ARG A 143 9.53 -13.71 30.60
CA ARG A 143 10.79 -14.47 30.47
C ARG A 143 11.14 -15.35 31.69
N GLY A 144 10.38 -15.28 32.78
CA GLY A 144 10.54 -16.16 33.93
C GLY A 144 11.79 -15.93 34.80
N TYR A 145 12.47 -14.79 34.66
CA TYR A 145 13.67 -14.51 35.46
C TYR A 145 13.34 -14.28 36.95
N THR A 146 14.22 -14.77 37.80
CA THR A 146 14.19 -14.47 39.24
C THR A 146 14.71 -13.06 39.51
N ILE A 147 14.28 -12.47 40.64
CA ILE A 147 14.76 -11.16 41.11
C ILE A 147 16.30 -11.16 41.25
N ALA A 148 16.89 -12.28 41.64
CA ALA A 148 18.33 -12.42 41.80
C ALA A 148 19.09 -12.39 40.45
N GLU A 149 18.52 -12.97 39.39
CA GLU A 149 19.10 -12.92 38.05
C GLU A 149 18.97 -11.54 37.42
N ILE A 150 17.82 -10.87 37.60
CA ILE A 150 17.62 -9.49 37.15
C ILE A 150 18.58 -8.57 37.89
N ALA A 151 18.73 -8.70 39.22
CA ALA A 151 19.68 -7.92 40.01
C ALA A 151 21.12 -8.06 39.49
N ARG A 152 21.56 -9.28 39.18
CA ARG A 152 22.87 -9.54 38.57
C ARG A 152 23.00 -8.91 37.18
N LYS A 153 21.97 -9.05 36.34
CA LYS A 153 21.93 -8.50 34.98
C LYS A 153 22.03 -6.98 34.94
N TYR A 154 21.39 -6.27 35.88
CA TYR A 154 21.39 -4.81 35.94
C TYR A 154 22.45 -4.23 36.89
N HIS A 155 23.31 -5.05 37.49
CA HIS A 155 24.27 -4.64 38.52
C HIS A 155 23.62 -3.84 39.68
N LYS A 156 22.44 -4.28 40.13
CA LYS A 156 21.66 -3.66 41.21
C LYS A 156 21.48 -4.63 42.37
N SER A 157 21.15 -4.09 43.55
CA SER A 157 20.80 -4.94 44.69
C SER A 157 19.47 -5.67 44.45
N ARG A 158 19.33 -6.87 45.02
CA ARG A 158 18.06 -7.64 45.00
C ARG A 158 16.89 -6.82 45.57
N GLN A 159 17.16 -6.04 46.62
CA GLN A 159 16.17 -5.18 47.26
C GLN A 159 15.67 -4.10 46.32
N THR A 160 16.56 -3.44 45.57
CA THR A 160 16.20 -2.40 44.60
C THR A 160 15.30 -2.95 43.49
N VAL A 161 15.63 -4.13 42.93
CA VAL A 161 14.81 -4.77 41.89
C VAL A 161 13.45 -5.20 42.43
N ASN A 162 13.40 -5.76 43.64
CA ASN A 162 12.13 -6.15 44.27
C ASN A 162 11.24 -4.93 44.58
N GLN A 163 11.83 -3.85 45.11
CA GLN A 163 11.11 -2.60 45.37
C GLN A 163 10.53 -2.00 44.09
N LEU A 164 11.31 -1.99 43.00
CA LEU A 164 10.83 -1.50 41.71
C LEU A 164 9.67 -2.35 41.20
N LYS A 165 9.77 -3.70 41.21
CA LYS A 165 8.66 -4.61 40.88
C LYS A 165 7.40 -4.30 41.70
N MET A 166 7.52 -4.19 43.03
CA MET A 166 6.38 -3.94 43.90
C MET A 166 5.73 -2.58 43.65
N ARG A 167 6.52 -1.52 43.41
CA ARG A 167 6.01 -0.19 43.05
C ARG A 167 5.26 -0.22 41.73
N THR A 168 5.80 -0.90 40.71
CA THR A 168 5.13 -1.05 39.41
C THR A 168 3.80 -1.78 39.54
N LEU A 169 3.75 -2.90 40.27
CA LEU A 169 2.50 -3.64 40.49
C LEU A 169 1.46 -2.81 41.25
N LYS A 170 1.89 -2.02 42.24
CA LYS A 170 1.00 -1.11 42.96
C LYS A 170 0.41 -0.04 42.02
N LYS A 171 1.20 0.49 41.09
CA LYS A 171 0.76 1.44 40.06
C LYS A 171 -0.28 0.81 39.14
N LEU A 172 -0.04 -0.40 38.66
CA LEU A 172 -1.00 -1.15 37.82
C LEU A 172 -2.33 -1.40 38.53
N ARG A 173 -2.32 -1.79 39.81
CA ARG A 173 -3.56 -1.99 40.59
C ARG A 173 -4.37 -0.71 40.77
N LYS A 174 -3.72 0.47 40.83
CA LYS A 174 -4.44 1.75 40.90
C LYS A 174 -5.16 2.06 39.59
N ILE A 175 -4.48 1.78 38.46
CA ILE A 175 -5.02 1.99 37.11
C ILE A 175 -6.23 1.07 36.90
N GLU A 176 -6.14 -0.19 37.29
CA GLU A 176 -7.25 -1.16 37.23
C GLU A 176 -8.49 -0.70 38.03
N LYS A 177 -8.27 -0.03 39.17
CA LYS A 177 -9.34 0.51 40.03
C LYS A 177 -9.90 1.87 39.58
N GLY A 178 -9.36 2.46 38.51
CA GLY A 178 -9.82 3.77 38.01
C GLY A 178 -9.38 4.98 38.85
N GLU A 179 -8.45 4.81 39.79
CA GLU A 179 -7.93 5.90 40.63
C GLU A 179 -6.81 6.65 39.89
N ASN A 180 -7.16 7.50 38.92
CA ASN A 180 -6.18 8.30 38.18
C ASN A 180 -5.98 9.67 38.86
N GLU A 181 -5.05 9.74 39.82
CA GLU A 181 -4.49 11.03 40.25
C GLU A 181 -3.43 11.48 39.24
N GLY A 182 -3.77 12.60 38.58
CA GLY A 182 -2.98 13.51 37.75
C GLY A 182 -1.47 13.30 37.59
N GLY A 183 -1.03 13.45 36.33
CA GLY A 183 0.35 13.81 36.03
C GLY A 183 0.85 13.32 34.69
N ILE A 184 0.18 13.67 33.59
CA ILE A 184 0.87 13.76 32.30
C ILE A 184 1.70 15.05 32.39
N LYS A 185 3.00 14.91 32.64
CA LYS A 185 3.96 15.92 32.22
C LYS A 185 4.53 15.43 30.91
N ASP A 186 4.06 16.03 29.84
CA ASP A 186 4.69 15.99 28.53
C ASP A 186 6.04 16.70 28.61
N GLU A 187 7.11 15.99 28.27
CA GLU A 187 8.35 16.53 27.69
C GLU A 187 8.77 15.62 26.54
#